data_AF-A0A7S0QPM9-F1
#
_entry.id   AF-A0A7S0QPM9-F1
#
_cell.length_a   1.000
_cell.length_b   1.000
_cell.length_c   1.000
_cell.angle_alpha   90.00
_cell.angle_beta   90.00
_cell.angle_gamma   90.00
#
_symmetry.space_group_name_H-M   'P 1'
#
loop_
_entity.id
_entity.type
_entity.pdbx_description
1 polymer ?
#
loop_
_entity_poly.entity_id
_entity_poly.type
_entity_poly.pdbx_seq_one_letter_code
_entity_poly.pdbx_strand_id
1 'polypeptide(L)'
;VFFRILSQAHPLALSMCDCAGYPNPDTMAGIEAEHCGMYGADETLDMTMPSPTTPRKELDFVMGRQECPPNQMVDGQGNTTRVIRPLDQLQEERLTARAGLTREEIVAVVMYTGPLNTLYNAILRKHPARQYRAFADGGNLFRSTIYAVASAVAKIA
;
A
#
# COMPACT_ATOMS: atom_id res chain seq x y z
N VAL A 1 5.60 0.34 -14.56
CA VAL A 1 4.41 -0.15 -13.81
C VAL A 1 3.93 0.89 -12.79
N PHE A 2 4.82 1.42 -11.95
CA PHE A 2 4.57 2.50 -10.96
C PHE A 2 3.64 3.64 -11.45
N PHE A 3 3.96 4.24 -12.60
CA PHE A 3 3.19 5.36 -13.18
C PHE A 3 1.88 4.99 -13.88
N ARG A 4 1.75 3.74 -14.33
CA ARG A 4 0.55 3.27 -15.08
C ARG A 4 -0.62 2.98 -14.13
N ILE A 5 -0.32 2.72 -12.85
CA ILE A 5 -1.30 2.51 -11.79
C ILE A 5 -1.84 3.86 -11.28
N LEU A 6 -0.98 4.89 -11.21
CA LEU A 6 -1.40 6.24 -10.80
C LEU A 6 -2.42 6.87 -11.77
N SER A 7 -2.32 6.60 -13.09
CA SER A 7 -3.31 7.08 -14.06
C SER A 7 -4.70 6.42 -13.91
N GLN A 8 -4.80 5.26 -13.25
CA GLN A 8 -6.08 4.62 -12.91
C GLN A 8 -6.63 5.09 -11.55
N ALA A 9 -5.82 5.75 -10.71
CA ALA A 9 -6.20 6.24 -9.39
C ALA A 9 -6.86 7.64 -9.41
N HIS A 10 -6.80 8.34 -10.55
CA HIS A 10 -7.26 9.72 -10.67
C HIS A 10 -8.77 9.96 -10.38
N PRO A 11 -9.70 9.03 -10.69
CA PRO A 11 -11.11 9.19 -10.29
C PRO A 11 -11.38 8.85 -8.81
N LEU A 12 -10.42 8.26 -8.09
CA LEU A 12 -10.61 7.74 -6.73
C LEU A 12 -10.22 8.75 -5.63
N ALA A 13 -9.37 9.73 -5.92
CA ALA A 13 -8.78 10.62 -4.91
C ALA A 13 -9.80 11.44 -4.09
N LEU A 14 -10.93 11.85 -4.68
CA LEU A 14 -11.99 12.59 -3.98
C LEU A 14 -12.97 11.68 -3.22
N SER A 15 -13.08 10.40 -3.58
CA SER A 15 -13.96 9.42 -2.93
C SER A 15 -13.27 8.62 -1.81
N MET A 16 -11.95 8.70 -1.69
CA MET A 16 -11.15 7.87 -0.76
C MET A 16 -11.28 8.29 0.71
N CYS A 17 -11.38 9.60 1.01
CA CYS A 17 -11.55 10.09 2.38
C CYS A 17 -12.92 9.76 3.00
N ASP A 18 -14.01 9.87 2.23
CA ASP A 18 -15.37 9.62 2.74
C ASP A 18 -15.63 8.14 3.04
N CYS A 19 -14.95 7.23 2.33
CA CYS A 19 -15.12 5.79 2.50
C CYS A 19 -14.30 5.20 3.67
N ALA A 20 -13.14 5.79 3.95
CA ALA A 20 -12.20 5.28 4.94
C ALA A 20 -12.13 6.14 6.21
N GLY A 21 -12.82 7.28 6.32
CA GLY A 21 -12.79 8.22 7.47
C GLY A 21 -11.40 8.75 7.86
N TYR A 22 -11.27 9.35 9.04
CA TYR A 22 -10.10 10.20 9.35
C TYR A 22 -8.79 9.40 9.54
N PRO A 23 -7.69 9.80 8.88
CA PRO A 23 -6.37 9.22 9.10
C PRO A 23 -5.80 9.62 10.46
N ASN A 24 -4.74 8.92 10.89
CA ASN A 24 -3.97 9.33 12.06
C ASN A 24 -3.27 10.69 11.77
N PRO A 25 -3.28 11.66 12.72
CA PRO A 25 -2.53 12.91 12.59
C PRO A 25 -1.04 12.70 12.29
N ASP A 26 -0.44 11.66 12.89
CA ASP A 26 0.85 11.13 12.47
C ASP A 26 0.61 10.02 11.45
N THR A 27 0.74 10.37 10.17
CA THR A 27 0.42 9.45 9.06
C THR A 27 1.33 8.22 9.07
N MET A 28 2.62 8.36 9.41
CA MET A 28 3.53 7.22 9.46
C MET A 28 3.14 6.28 10.59
N ALA A 29 2.91 6.80 11.79
CA ALA A 29 2.46 6.00 12.92
C ALA A 29 1.12 5.30 12.64
N GLY A 30 0.22 5.96 11.90
CA GLY A 30 -1.02 5.37 11.41
C GLY A 30 -0.79 4.20 10.47
N ILE A 31 0.08 4.36 9.46
CA ILE A 31 0.47 3.28 8.53
C ILE A 31 1.07 2.10 9.32
N GLU A 32 1.97 2.35 10.27
CA GLU A 32 2.56 1.29 11.09
C GLU A 32 1.51 0.57 11.93
N ALA A 33 0.62 1.29 12.60
CA ALA A 33 -0.43 0.69 13.41
C ALA A 33 -1.36 -0.21 12.57
N GLU A 34 -1.76 0.25 11.39
CA GLU A 34 -2.62 -0.48 10.45
C GLU A 34 -1.98 -1.81 9.98
N HIS A 35 -0.66 -1.86 9.84
CA HIS A 35 0.06 -3.02 9.29
C HIS A 35 0.66 -3.94 10.35
N CYS A 36 0.92 -3.42 11.56
CA CYS A 36 1.65 -4.11 12.60
C CYS A 36 0.84 -4.33 13.89
N GLY A 37 -0.24 -3.61 14.11
CA GLY A 37 -0.98 -3.63 15.38
C GLY A 37 -2.47 -3.92 15.27
N MET A 38 -3.05 -3.73 14.08
CA MET A 38 -4.49 -3.88 13.86
C MET A 38 -4.85 -5.25 13.24
N TYR A 39 -6.15 -5.50 13.16
CA TYR A 39 -6.68 -6.73 12.56
C TYR A 39 -6.09 -6.99 11.17
N GLY A 40 -5.71 -8.24 10.92
CA GLY A 40 -5.13 -8.66 9.64
C GLY A 40 -3.62 -8.42 9.50
N ALA A 41 -2.94 -7.79 10.46
CA ALA A 41 -1.49 -7.50 10.40
C ALA A 41 -0.61 -8.73 10.06
N ASP A 42 -1.00 -9.90 10.55
CA ASP A 42 -0.31 -11.18 10.36
C ASP A 42 -1.11 -12.15 9.47
N GLU A 43 -2.19 -11.68 8.84
CA GLU A 43 -2.96 -12.50 7.90
C GLU A 43 -2.16 -12.68 6.60
N THR A 44 -1.91 -13.94 6.26
CA THR A 44 -1.19 -14.28 5.04
C THR A 44 -2.05 -13.98 3.83
N LEU A 45 -1.55 -13.10 2.97
CA LEU A 45 -2.09 -12.88 1.64
C LEU A 45 -1.56 -13.96 0.71
N ASP A 46 -2.34 -15.02 0.48
CA ASP A 46 -1.97 -15.98 -0.55
C ASP A 46 -3.10 -16.87 -1.05
N MET A 47 -3.12 -17.06 -2.37
CA MET A 47 -3.36 -18.36 -3.03
C MET A 47 -2.68 -18.45 -4.43
N THR A 48 -1.99 -17.40 -4.92
CA THR A 48 -1.41 -17.39 -6.28
C THR A 48 -0.02 -16.74 -6.38
N MET A 49 0.57 -16.29 -5.26
CA MET A 49 1.86 -15.59 -5.29
C MET A 49 3.00 -16.57 -4.94
N PRO A 50 4.20 -16.45 -5.53
CA PRO A 50 5.29 -17.40 -5.28
C PRO A 50 5.90 -17.29 -3.88
N SER A 51 5.61 -16.20 -3.16
CA SER A 51 6.06 -15.99 -1.79
C SER A 51 4.95 -15.28 -1.01
N PRO A 52 4.26 -16.01 -0.11
CA PRO A 52 3.25 -15.43 0.77
C PRO A 52 3.84 -14.29 1.60
N THR A 53 3.07 -13.22 1.76
CA THR A 53 3.43 -12.09 2.65
C THR A 53 2.27 -11.77 3.59
N THR A 54 2.54 -10.97 4.61
CA THR A 54 1.53 -10.38 5.51
C THR A 54 1.64 -8.87 5.44
N PRO A 55 0.61 -8.10 5.85
CA PRO A 55 0.72 -6.64 5.94
C PRO A 55 1.96 -6.17 6.72
N ARG A 56 2.28 -6.82 7.84
CA ARG A 56 3.48 -6.52 8.64
C ARG A 56 4.77 -6.76 7.86
N LYS A 57 4.95 -7.96 7.31
CA LYS A 57 6.18 -8.33 6.56
C LYS A 57 6.40 -7.42 5.38
N GLU A 58 5.33 -7.10 4.67
CA GLU A 58 5.38 -6.22 3.52
C GLU A 58 5.85 -4.81 3.90
N LEU A 59 5.35 -4.28 5.01
CA LEU A 59 5.84 -2.99 5.53
C LEU A 59 7.33 -3.08 5.92
N ASP A 60 7.76 -4.17 6.56
CA ASP A 60 9.17 -4.35 6.94
C ASP A 60 10.10 -4.43 5.73
N PHE A 61 9.67 -5.04 4.62
CA PHE A 61 10.41 -5.02 3.36
C PHE A 61 10.52 -3.62 2.77
N VAL A 62 9.40 -2.88 2.71
CA VAL A 62 9.38 -1.49 2.18
C VAL A 62 10.21 -0.54 3.03
N MET A 63 10.20 -0.73 4.35
CA MET A 63 10.98 0.07 5.29
C MET A 63 12.47 -0.31 5.34
N GLY A 64 12.88 -1.36 4.64
CA GLY A 64 14.26 -1.87 4.65
C GLY A 64 14.67 -2.50 5.99
N ARG A 65 13.69 -2.91 6.82
CA ARG A 65 13.93 -3.63 8.09
C ARG A 65 14.22 -5.10 7.85
N GLN A 66 13.76 -5.63 6.71
CA GLN A 66 14.01 -6.99 6.26
C GLN A 66 14.28 -7.01 4.75
N GLU A 67 15.12 -7.94 4.30
CA GLU A 67 15.33 -8.16 2.87
C GLU A 67 14.09 -8.75 2.21
N CYS A 68 13.66 -8.13 1.10
CA CYS A 68 12.55 -8.61 0.30
C CYS A 68 12.98 -9.84 -0.51
N PRO A 69 12.26 -10.97 -0.44
CA PRO A 69 12.56 -12.11 -1.29
C PRO A 69 12.33 -11.76 -2.76
N PRO A 70 13.15 -12.30 -3.68
CA PRO A 70 13.12 -11.91 -5.09
C PRO A 70 11.81 -12.29 -5.78
N ASN A 71 11.05 -13.27 -5.31
CA ASN A 71 9.88 -13.82 -5.99
C ASN A 71 8.53 -13.39 -5.35
N GLN A 72 8.48 -12.25 -4.66
CA GLN A 72 7.23 -11.75 -4.07
C GLN A 72 6.12 -11.49 -5.10
N MET A 73 6.47 -11.01 -6.29
CA MET A 73 5.52 -10.81 -7.39
C MET A 73 6.12 -11.36 -8.67
N VAL A 74 5.38 -12.20 -9.39
CA VAL A 74 5.78 -12.72 -10.70
C VAL A 74 4.78 -12.38 -11.78
N ASP A 75 5.25 -12.27 -13.02
CA ASP A 75 4.37 -12.17 -14.18
C ASP A 75 3.76 -13.54 -14.54
N GLY A 76 2.89 -13.57 -15.55
CA GLY A 76 2.32 -14.82 -16.07
C GLY A 76 3.34 -15.77 -16.72
N GLN A 77 4.63 -15.40 -16.77
CA GLN A 77 5.75 -16.23 -17.21
C GLN A 77 6.65 -16.69 -16.04
N GLY A 78 6.35 -16.31 -14.81
CA GLY A 78 7.11 -16.69 -13.62
C GLY A 78 8.33 -15.82 -13.31
N ASN A 79 8.56 -14.71 -14.04
CA ASN A 79 9.66 -13.80 -13.74
C ASN A 79 9.29 -12.85 -12.61
N THR A 80 10.23 -12.57 -11.71
CA THR A 80 10.09 -11.49 -10.72
C THR A 80 9.74 -10.16 -11.37
N THR A 81 8.65 -9.54 -10.93
CA THR A 81 8.16 -8.26 -11.45
C THR A 81 8.36 -7.08 -10.51
N ARG A 82 8.66 -7.32 -9.23
CA ARG A 82 8.79 -6.26 -8.23
C ARG A 82 10.19 -6.22 -7.63
N VAL A 83 10.83 -5.07 -7.76
CA VAL A 83 12.09 -4.71 -7.08
C VAL A 83 11.77 -3.57 -6.12
N ILE A 84 11.82 -3.84 -4.82
CA ILE A 84 11.70 -2.79 -3.80
C ILE A 84 13.03 -2.05 -3.77
N ARG A 85 13.00 -0.76 -4.08
CA ARG A 85 14.16 0.12 -4.00
C ARG A 85 14.21 0.77 -2.62
N PRO A 86 15.42 1.07 -2.10
CA PRO A 86 15.58 1.86 -0.88
C PRO A 86 14.78 3.17 -0.92
N LEU A 87 14.18 3.55 0.21
CA LEU A 87 13.28 4.71 0.29
C LEU A 87 13.99 6.04 0.01
N ASP A 88 15.26 6.17 0.42
CA ASP A 88 16.12 7.31 0.11
C ASP A 88 16.29 7.49 -1.41
N GLN A 89 16.58 6.41 -2.14
CA GLN A 89 16.65 6.46 -3.61
C GLN A 89 15.30 6.85 -4.22
N LEU A 90 14.19 6.35 -3.67
CA LEU A 90 12.85 6.74 -4.13
C LEU A 90 12.49 8.19 -3.80
N GLN A 91 13.04 8.77 -2.74
CA GLN A 91 12.85 10.19 -2.38
C GLN A 91 13.61 11.12 -3.32
N GLU A 92 14.78 10.70 -3.81
CA GLU A 92 15.62 11.47 -4.73
C GLU A 92 15.16 11.38 -6.19
N GLU A 93 14.27 10.44 -6.51
CA GLU A 93 13.70 10.30 -7.85
C GLU A 93 13.07 11.61 -8.34
N ARG A 94 13.33 11.94 -9.60
CA ARG A 94 12.95 13.26 -10.16
C ARG A 94 11.47 13.58 -9.97
N LEU A 95 10.60 12.57 -10.08
CA LEU A 95 9.16 12.74 -9.88
C LEU A 95 8.84 13.04 -8.42
N THR A 96 9.32 12.22 -7.49
CA THR A 96 8.96 12.30 -6.07
C THR A 96 9.51 13.58 -5.46
N ALA A 97 10.76 13.94 -5.79
CA ALA A 97 11.38 15.20 -5.41
C ALA A 97 10.62 16.41 -5.98
N ARG A 98 10.24 16.38 -7.26
CA ARG A 98 9.51 17.49 -7.91
C ARG A 98 8.10 17.65 -7.34
N ALA A 99 7.41 16.55 -7.05
CA ALA A 99 6.06 16.56 -6.49
C ALA A 99 6.05 16.83 -4.97
N GLY A 100 7.21 16.88 -4.31
CA GLY A 100 7.30 17.09 -2.86
C GLY A 100 6.63 15.96 -2.08
N LEU A 101 6.83 14.71 -2.52
CA LEU A 101 6.31 13.56 -1.81
C LEU A 101 7.06 13.36 -0.49
N THR A 102 6.28 13.19 0.57
CA THR A 102 6.75 12.81 1.90
C THR A 102 7.15 11.35 1.93
N ARG A 103 7.87 10.93 2.97
CA ARG A 103 8.32 9.54 3.12
C ARG A 103 7.13 8.60 3.25
N GLU A 104 6.11 9.02 3.99
CA GLU A 104 4.87 8.29 4.26
C GLU A 104 4.09 8.04 2.96
N GLU A 105 3.99 9.06 2.12
CA GLU A 105 3.37 8.96 0.79
C GLU A 105 4.12 7.97 -0.11
N ILE A 106 5.45 8.01 -0.11
CA ILE A 106 6.27 7.05 -0.87
C ILE A 106 6.06 5.63 -0.36
N VAL A 107 6.11 5.41 0.95
CA VAL A 107 5.84 4.11 1.58
C VAL A 107 4.46 3.62 1.16
N ALA A 108 3.42 4.44 1.32
CA ALA A 108 2.05 4.06 1.00
C ALA A 108 1.88 3.69 -0.49
N VAL A 109 2.53 4.42 -1.41
CA VAL A 109 2.49 4.11 -2.85
C VAL A 109 3.22 2.78 -3.16
N VAL A 110 4.39 2.54 -2.55
CA VAL A 110 5.13 1.28 -2.73
C VAL A 110 4.33 0.09 -2.17
N MET A 111 3.65 0.28 -1.04
CA MET A 111 2.75 -0.71 -0.44
C MET A 111 1.54 -0.97 -1.35
N TYR A 112 0.90 0.09 -1.87
CA TYR A 112 -0.28 0.01 -2.74
C TYR A 112 0.01 -0.67 -4.08
N THR A 113 1.25 -0.60 -4.56
CA THR A 113 1.68 -1.26 -5.80
C THR A 113 2.21 -2.68 -5.57
N GLY A 114 2.33 -3.12 -4.32
CA GLY A 114 2.78 -4.45 -3.92
C GLY A 114 1.65 -5.48 -3.75
N PRO A 115 1.92 -6.59 -3.05
CA PRO A 115 0.96 -7.67 -2.81
C PRO A 115 -0.31 -7.25 -2.07
N LEU A 116 -0.24 -6.21 -1.23
CA LEU A 116 -1.36 -5.66 -0.47
C LEU A 116 -2.39 -4.91 -1.34
N ASN A 117 -2.13 -4.71 -2.63
CA ASN A 117 -3.02 -3.97 -3.52
C ASN A 117 -4.45 -4.55 -3.54
N THR A 118 -4.59 -5.87 -3.41
CA THR A 118 -5.87 -6.58 -3.47
C THR A 118 -6.70 -6.24 -2.26
N LEU A 119 -6.06 -6.18 -1.09
CA LEU A 119 -6.67 -5.81 0.18
C LEU A 119 -7.13 -4.34 0.16
N TYR A 120 -6.26 -3.40 -0.22
CA TYR A 120 -6.67 -1.98 -0.29
C TYR A 120 -7.82 -1.76 -1.26
N ASN A 121 -7.74 -2.39 -2.43
CA ASN A 121 -8.82 -2.33 -3.41
C ASN A 121 -10.12 -2.94 -2.88
N ALA A 122 -10.04 -4.02 -2.09
CA ALA A 122 -11.21 -4.62 -1.48
C ALA A 122 -11.87 -3.71 -0.44
N ILE A 123 -11.06 -3.00 0.35
CA ILE A 123 -11.53 -1.98 1.29
C ILE A 123 -12.18 -0.81 0.56
N LEU A 124 -11.52 -0.26 -0.46
CA LEU A 124 -12.02 0.87 -1.25
C LEU A 124 -13.31 0.54 -2.00
N ARG A 125 -13.41 -0.66 -2.58
CA ARG A 125 -14.60 -1.12 -3.33
C ARG A 125 -15.68 -1.74 -2.44
N LYS A 126 -15.38 -1.94 -1.15
CA LYS A 126 -16.22 -2.71 -0.22
C LYS A 126 -16.55 -4.10 -0.77
N HIS A 127 -15.63 -4.69 -1.53
CA HIS A 127 -15.83 -5.93 -2.27
C HIS A 127 -14.53 -6.74 -2.42
N PRO A 128 -14.51 -8.05 -2.16
CA PRO A 128 -15.67 -8.88 -1.79
C PRO A 128 -16.17 -8.56 -0.38
N ALA A 129 -17.49 -8.58 -0.20
CA ALA A 129 -18.14 -8.13 1.04
C ALA A 129 -17.63 -8.87 2.28
N ARG A 130 -17.29 -10.16 2.15
CA ARG A 130 -16.71 -10.97 3.23
C ARG A 130 -15.38 -10.39 3.72
N GLN A 131 -14.47 -10.07 2.80
CA GLN A 131 -13.16 -9.51 3.15
C GLN A 131 -13.31 -8.11 3.71
N TYR A 132 -14.11 -7.25 3.07
CA TYR A 132 -14.39 -5.91 3.59
C TYR A 132 -14.95 -5.94 5.02
N ARG A 133 -15.98 -6.77 5.29
CA ARG A 133 -16.59 -6.86 6.62
C ARG A 133 -15.62 -7.36 7.68
N ALA A 134 -14.82 -8.38 7.39
CA ALA A 134 -13.83 -8.90 8.34
C ALA A 134 -12.88 -7.78 8.83
N PHE A 135 -12.38 -6.97 7.90
CA PHE A 135 -11.49 -5.85 8.22
C PHE A 135 -12.22 -4.66 8.86
N ALA A 136 -13.45 -4.36 8.43
CA ALA A 136 -14.28 -3.31 9.03
C ALA A 136 -14.64 -3.63 10.49
N ASP A 137 -15.11 -4.85 10.76
CA ASP A 137 -15.47 -5.33 12.09
C ASP A 137 -14.22 -5.46 12.99
N GLY A 138 -13.07 -5.79 12.40
CA GLY A 138 -11.76 -5.76 13.04
C GLY A 138 -11.17 -4.37 13.25
N GLY A 139 -11.87 -3.31 12.82
CA GLY A 139 -11.44 -1.92 13.02
C GLY A 139 -10.28 -1.45 12.13
N ASN A 140 -9.88 -2.23 11.12
CA ASN A 140 -8.76 -1.90 10.25
C ASN A 140 -9.22 -1.62 8.81
N LEU A 141 -9.33 -0.34 8.46
CA LEU A 141 -9.68 0.10 7.10
C LEU A 141 -8.51 0.77 6.37
N PHE A 142 -7.27 0.63 6.89
CA PHE A 142 -6.07 1.22 6.28
C PHE A 142 -6.22 2.72 5.95
N ARG A 143 -6.82 3.49 6.87
CA ARG A 143 -7.28 4.87 6.63
C ARG A 143 -6.11 5.80 6.30
N SER A 144 -5.05 5.72 7.10
CA SER A 144 -3.82 6.50 6.99
C SER A 144 -3.06 6.12 5.73
N THR A 145 -3.01 4.83 5.41
CA THR A 145 -2.39 4.33 4.19
C THR A 145 -3.13 4.80 2.93
N ILE A 146 -4.45 4.65 2.90
CA ILE A 146 -5.31 5.10 1.79
C ILE A 146 -5.22 6.62 1.61
N TYR A 147 -5.24 7.37 2.71
CA TYR A 147 -5.06 8.82 2.70
C TYR A 147 -3.69 9.21 2.10
N ALA A 148 -2.60 8.58 2.53
CA ALA A 148 -1.26 8.83 2.01
C ALA A 148 -1.16 8.51 0.50
N VAL A 149 -1.79 7.43 0.02
CA VAL A 149 -1.88 7.13 -1.42
C VAL A 149 -2.63 8.24 -2.17
N ALA A 150 -3.79 8.66 -1.67
CA ALA A 150 -4.60 9.71 -2.31
C ALA A 150 -3.85 11.05 -2.37
N SER A 151 -3.17 11.43 -1.28
CA SER A 151 -2.33 12.62 -1.20
C SER A 151 -1.16 12.55 -2.19
N ALA A 152 -0.48 11.41 -2.28
CA ALA A 152 0.61 11.21 -3.24
C ALA A 152 0.13 11.35 -4.70
N VAL A 153 -1.01 10.73 -5.04
CA VAL A 153 -1.61 10.83 -6.39
C VAL A 153 -1.93 12.28 -6.72
N ALA A 154 -2.54 13.02 -5.80
CA ALA A 154 -2.93 14.41 -6.01
C ALA A 154 -1.73 15.35 -6.23
N LYS A 155 -0.57 15.06 -5.63
CA LYS A 155 0.67 15.83 -5.84
C LYS A 155 1.36 15.54 -7.19
N ILE A 156 1.11 14.36 -7.76
CA ILE A 156 1.75 13.90 -9.00
C ILE A 156 0.93 14.28 -10.24
N ALA A 157 -0.40 14.39 -10.10
CA ALA A 157 -1.34 14.77 -11.16
C ALA A 157 -1.17 16.23 -11.59
#